data_AF-A0A841QK54-F1
#
_entry.id   AF-A0A841QK54-F1
#
_cell.length_a   1.000
_cell.length_b   1.000
_cell.length_c   1.000
_cell.angle_alpha   90.00
_cell.angle_beta   90.00
_cell.angle_gamma   90.00
#
_symmetry.space_group_name_H-M   'P 1'
#
loop_
_entity.id
_entity.type
_entity.pdbx_description
1 polymer ?
#
loop_
_entity_poly.entity_id
_entity_poly.type
_entity_poly.pdbx_seq_one_letter_code
_entity_poly.pdbx_strand_id
1 'polypeptide(L)'
;MLHSDRLAQTIAQSSKLISTAYKPISHVDAARLSQALSDDAKAIAHASLATFFEGINGVSKGRFTWSTVQLYYCSFYTCRALLMLRSFSVFYIGRSPHSLIAQAGESVVRKSGNTHSVVLAEFRSRFSADQLLSQTVAESDPLTWLENLRNTASYRGRYIKRAQIYAKDYR
;
A
#
# COMPACT_ATOMS: atom_id res chain seq x y z
N MET A 1 -10.15 0.22 -9.96
CA MET A 1 -8.85 0.68 -10.53
C MET A 1 -8.92 2.18 -10.68
N LEU A 2 -8.02 2.89 -9.97
CA LEU A 2 -7.99 4.35 -9.87
C LEU A 2 -7.67 5.01 -11.23
N HIS A 3 -8.04 6.27 -11.40
CA HIS A 3 -7.76 7.03 -12.62
C HIS A 3 -6.24 7.27 -12.77
N SER A 4 -5.57 7.63 -11.68
CA SER A 4 -4.13 7.81 -11.57
C SER A 4 -3.34 6.56 -11.97
N ASP A 5 -3.84 5.38 -11.60
CA ASP A 5 -3.19 4.10 -11.91
C ASP A 5 -3.22 3.84 -13.43
N ARG A 6 -4.35 4.12 -14.10
CA ARG A 6 -4.47 3.98 -15.57
C ARG A 6 -3.60 5.00 -16.29
N LEU A 7 -3.60 6.25 -15.83
CA LEU A 7 -2.77 7.29 -16.42
C LEU A 7 -1.29 6.94 -16.29
N ALA A 8 -0.86 6.46 -15.12
CA ALA A 8 0.52 6.00 -14.91
C ALA A 8 0.88 4.80 -15.81
N GLN A 9 -0.05 3.87 -16.05
CA GLN A 9 0.15 2.79 -17.01
C GLN A 9 0.30 3.30 -18.44
N THR A 10 -0.52 4.25 -18.88
CA THR A 10 -0.42 4.87 -20.21
C THR A 10 0.91 5.60 -20.38
N ILE A 11 1.32 6.37 -19.36
CA ILE A 11 2.63 7.04 -19.35
C ILE A 11 3.75 5.99 -19.47
N ALA A 12 3.71 4.93 -18.66
CA ALA A 12 4.70 3.85 -18.70
C ALA A 12 4.77 3.12 -20.05
N GLN A 13 3.63 2.88 -20.69
CA GLN A 13 3.57 2.25 -22.01
C GLN A 13 4.18 3.15 -23.09
N SER A 14 3.89 4.46 -23.03
CA SER A 14 4.45 5.45 -23.97
C SER A 14 5.95 5.71 -23.76
N SER A 15 6.46 5.49 -22.55
CA SER A 15 7.86 5.73 -22.18
C SER A 15 8.74 4.50 -22.27
N LYS A 16 8.19 3.32 -22.59
CA LYS A 16 8.96 2.07 -22.65
C LYS A 16 9.96 2.11 -23.80
N LEU A 17 11.25 2.04 -23.49
CA LEU A 17 12.31 1.94 -24.49
C LEU A 17 12.44 0.48 -24.98
N ILE A 18 13.23 0.28 -26.04
CA ILE A 18 13.60 -1.07 -26.52
C ILE A 18 14.40 -1.83 -25.44
N SER A 19 15.08 -1.11 -24.54
CA SER A 19 15.69 -1.65 -23.32
C SER A 19 14.68 -1.76 -22.17
N THR A 20 15.04 -2.45 -21.09
CA THR A 20 14.22 -2.58 -19.87
C THR A 20 14.00 -1.25 -19.11
N ALA A 21 14.52 -0.13 -19.62
CA ALA A 21 14.41 1.19 -19.02
C ALA A 21 13.20 1.98 -19.55
N TYR A 22 12.63 2.82 -18.69
CA TYR A 22 11.57 3.77 -19.05
C TYR A 22 12.16 5.16 -19.27
N LYS A 23 11.69 5.88 -20.29
CA LYS A 23 12.04 7.27 -20.54
C LYS A 23 11.53 8.17 -19.40
N PRO A 24 12.29 9.21 -19.02
CA PRO A 24 11.82 10.25 -18.12
C PRO A 24 10.51 10.90 -18.58
N ILE A 25 9.62 11.18 -17.64
CA ILE A 25 8.32 11.79 -17.92
C ILE A 25 8.44 13.29 -18.22
N SER A 26 7.54 13.79 -19.06
CA SER A 26 7.47 15.20 -19.43
C SER A 26 6.83 16.06 -18.33
N HIS A 27 7.00 17.38 -18.40
CA HIS A 27 6.29 18.32 -17.51
C HIS A 27 4.77 18.20 -17.61
N VAL A 28 4.25 17.95 -18.81
CA VAL A 28 2.81 17.81 -19.06
C VAL A 28 2.27 16.53 -18.40
N ASP A 29 2.97 15.41 -18.57
CA ASP A 29 2.57 14.13 -17.96
C ASP A 29 2.68 14.16 -16.44
N ALA A 30 3.73 14.81 -15.91
CA ALA A 30 3.91 15.01 -14.48
C ALA A 30 2.75 15.82 -13.88
N ALA A 31 2.36 16.94 -14.50
CA ALA A 31 1.25 17.77 -14.03
C ALA A 31 -0.09 17.01 -14.07
N ARG A 32 -0.37 16.30 -15.17
CA ARG A 32 -1.58 15.48 -15.32
C ARG A 32 -1.65 14.37 -14.28
N LEU A 33 -0.53 13.67 -14.06
CA LEU A 33 -0.47 12.60 -13.07
C LEU A 33 -0.61 13.12 -11.65
N SER A 34 0.03 14.25 -11.32
CA SER A 34 -0.09 14.88 -9.99
C SER A 34 -1.53 15.29 -9.69
N GLN A 35 -2.23 15.88 -10.65
CA GLN A 35 -3.64 16.22 -10.49
C GLN A 35 -4.51 14.98 -10.28
N ALA A 36 -4.33 13.95 -11.13
CA ALA A 36 -5.06 12.68 -10.99
C ALA A 36 -4.80 12.01 -9.62
N LEU A 37 -3.56 12.04 -9.13
CA LEU A 37 -3.21 11.51 -7.81
C LEU A 37 -3.89 12.29 -6.69
N SER A 38 -3.92 13.62 -6.76
CA SER A 38 -4.59 14.47 -5.78
C SER A 38 -6.09 14.19 -5.70
N ASP A 39 -6.75 13.99 -6.84
CA ASP A 39 -8.17 13.70 -6.89
C ASP A 39 -8.50 12.29 -6.39
N ASP A 40 -7.74 11.27 -6.82
CA ASP A 40 -7.94 9.91 -6.32
C ASP A 40 -7.55 9.76 -4.83
N ALA A 41 -6.63 10.59 -4.32
CA ALA A 41 -6.27 10.59 -2.90
C ALA A 41 -7.46 10.91 -2.00
N LYS A 42 -8.36 11.81 -2.43
CA LYS A 42 -9.60 12.12 -1.70
C LYS A 42 -10.50 10.89 -1.58
N ALA A 43 -10.70 10.17 -2.69
CA ALA A 43 -11.51 8.96 -2.70
C ALA A 43 -10.90 7.85 -1.81
N ILE A 44 -9.58 7.68 -1.84
CA ILE A 44 -8.89 6.73 -0.97
C ILE A 44 -8.96 7.16 0.50
N ALA A 45 -8.87 8.45 0.81
CA ALA A 45 -9.06 8.96 2.17
C ALA A 45 -10.47 8.67 2.70
N HIS A 46 -11.51 8.84 1.87
CA HIS A 46 -12.87 8.43 2.22
C HIS A 46 -12.98 6.92 2.48
N ALA A 47 -12.35 6.09 1.64
CA ALA A 47 -12.31 4.65 1.85
C ALA A 47 -11.62 4.28 3.17
N SER A 48 -10.52 4.96 3.51
CA SER A 48 -9.84 4.81 4.79
C SER A 48 -10.80 5.08 5.96
N LEU A 49 -11.48 6.23 5.95
CA LEU A 49 -12.43 6.61 6.99
C LEU A 49 -13.60 5.64 7.12
N ALA A 50 -14.14 5.15 6.01
CA ALA A 50 -15.20 4.14 6.02
C ALA A 50 -14.72 2.84 6.69
N THR A 51 -13.55 2.34 6.30
CA THR A 51 -12.96 1.13 6.91
C THR A 51 -12.62 1.31 8.39
N PHE A 52 -12.24 2.52 8.80
CA PHE A 52 -12.05 2.85 10.22
C PHE A 52 -13.35 2.66 11.01
N PHE A 53 -14.44 3.29 10.59
CA PHE A 53 -15.73 3.18 11.28
C PHE A 53 -16.25 1.74 11.32
N GLU A 54 -16.10 0.99 10.22
CA GLU A 54 -16.43 -0.44 10.21
C GLU A 54 -15.58 -1.25 11.20
N GLY A 55 -14.28 -0.96 11.28
CA GLY A 55 -13.36 -1.56 12.23
C GLY A 55 -13.82 -1.34 13.67
N ILE A 56 -14.07 -0.09 14.05
CA ILE A 56 -14.53 0.32 15.39
C ILE A 56 -15.89 -0.30 15.74
N ASN A 57 -16.86 -0.25 14.82
CA ASN A 57 -18.16 -0.90 15.01
C ASN A 57 -18.04 -2.43 15.14
N GLY A 58 -17.06 -3.05 14.49
CA GLY A 58 -16.75 -4.45 14.70
C GLY A 58 -16.20 -4.73 16.11
N VAL A 59 -15.35 -3.83 16.64
CA VAL A 59 -14.79 -3.96 17.99
C VAL A 59 -15.90 -3.88 19.03
N SER A 60 -16.81 -2.91 18.90
CA SER A 60 -17.94 -2.77 19.82
C SER A 60 -18.91 -3.96 19.80
N LYS A 61 -18.91 -4.74 18.72
CA LYS A 61 -19.70 -5.97 18.55
C LYS A 61 -18.91 -7.25 18.82
N GLY A 62 -17.69 -7.17 19.33
CA GLY A 62 -16.84 -8.33 19.63
C GLY A 62 -16.27 -9.07 18.41
N ARG A 63 -16.30 -8.47 17.21
CA ARG A 63 -15.85 -9.07 15.94
C ARG A 63 -14.37 -8.80 15.66
N PHE A 64 -13.50 -9.14 16.62
CA PHE A 64 -12.10 -8.73 16.62
C PHE A 64 -11.32 -9.14 15.37
N THR A 65 -11.50 -10.36 14.86
CA THR A 65 -10.81 -10.82 13.64
C THR A 65 -11.09 -9.91 12.43
N TRP A 66 -12.36 -9.55 12.20
CA TRP A 66 -12.75 -8.68 11.10
C TRP A 66 -12.32 -7.24 11.34
N SER A 67 -12.45 -6.76 12.59
CA SER A 67 -11.97 -5.43 12.98
C SER A 67 -10.47 -5.25 12.75
N THR A 68 -9.64 -6.25 13.07
CA THR A 68 -8.21 -6.22 12.79
C THR A 68 -7.93 -6.05 11.29
N VAL A 69 -8.66 -6.79 10.44
CA VAL A 69 -8.52 -6.67 8.99
C VAL A 69 -8.91 -5.27 8.52
N GLN A 70 -10.03 -4.72 9.02
CA GLN A 70 -10.49 -3.39 8.64
C GLN A 70 -9.55 -2.27 9.09
N LEU A 71 -9.05 -2.34 10.33
CA LEU A 71 -8.11 -1.36 10.86
C LEU A 71 -6.77 -1.39 10.10
N TYR A 72 -6.31 -2.57 9.66
CA TYR A 72 -5.18 -2.66 8.75
C TYR A 72 -5.45 -1.98 7.39
N TYR A 73 -6.61 -2.22 6.78
CA TYR A 73 -6.95 -1.58 5.51
C TYR A 73 -7.10 -0.07 5.63
N CYS A 74 -7.64 0.42 6.75
CA CYS A 74 -7.62 1.84 7.11
C CYS A 74 -6.19 2.40 7.08
N SER A 75 -5.25 1.78 7.80
CA SER A 75 -3.83 2.23 7.78
C SER A 75 -3.23 2.19 6.38
N PHE A 76 -3.46 1.12 5.62
CA PHE A 76 -2.99 1.00 4.23
C PHE A 76 -3.54 2.10 3.33
N TYR A 77 -4.85 2.37 3.39
CA TYR A 77 -5.48 3.42 2.58
C TYR A 77 -5.00 4.81 3.00
N THR A 78 -4.82 5.07 4.29
CA THR A 78 -4.21 6.32 4.77
C THR A 78 -2.79 6.51 4.22
N CYS A 79 -1.91 5.51 4.35
CA CYS A 79 -0.55 5.59 3.80
C CYS A 79 -0.57 5.81 2.28
N ARG A 80 -1.46 5.12 1.55
CA ARG A 80 -1.60 5.29 0.10
C ARG A 80 -2.07 6.70 -0.27
N ALA A 81 -3.07 7.24 0.42
CA ALA A 81 -3.56 8.60 0.19
C ALA A 81 -2.46 9.64 0.45
N LEU A 82 -1.71 9.51 1.56
CA LEU A 82 -0.61 10.42 1.89
C LEU A 82 0.52 10.40 0.84
N LEU A 83 0.86 9.21 0.32
CA LEU A 83 1.80 9.09 -0.80
C LEU A 83 1.28 9.77 -2.07
N MET A 84 0.01 9.57 -2.41
CA MET A 84 -0.61 10.19 -3.59
C MET A 84 -0.65 11.72 -3.48
N LEU A 85 -0.93 12.27 -2.28
CA LEU A 85 -0.85 13.71 -2.01
C LEU A 85 0.58 14.26 -2.14
N ARG A 86 1.60 13.41 -2.03
CA ARG A 86 3.00 13.74 -2.34
C ARG A 86 3.41 13.33 -3.75
N SER A 87 2.45 13.25 -4.68
CA SER A 87 2.68 12.95 -6.09
C SER A 87 3.37 11.59 -6.33
N PHE A 88 3.18 10.62 -5.43
CA PHE A 88 3.74 9.29 -5.57
C PHE A 88 2.68 8.27 -5.98
N SER A 89 2.90 7.62 -7.12
CA SER A 89 2.02 6.59 -7.67
C SER A 89 2.61 5.20 -7.49
N VAL A 90 1.76 4.23 -7.13
CA VAL A 90 2.05 2.79 -7.15
C VAL A 90 0.99 2.11 -8.01
N PHE A 91 1.41 1.44 -9.06
CA PHE A 91 0.52 0.83 -10.05
C PHE A 91 1.10 -0.47 -10.61
N TYR A 92 0.30 -1.22 -11.35
CA TYR A 92 0.70 -2.50 -11.92
C TYR A 92 0.90 -2.41 -13.43
N ILE A 93 1.94 -3.05 -13.93
CA ILE A 93 2.10 -3.38 -15.35
C ILE A 93 2.14 -4.90 -15.43
N GLY A 94 1.10 -5.51 -16.00
CA GLY A 94 0.88 -6.95 -15.90
C GLY A 94 0.76 -7.38 -14.43
N ARG A 95 1.63 -8.29 -13.99
CA ARG A 95 1.68 -8.80 -12.60
C ARG A 95 2.72 -8.12 -11.71
N SER A 96 3.49 -7.17 -12.25
CA SER A 96 4.59 -6.54 -11.50
C SER A 96 4.20 -5.15 -11.01
N PRO A 97 4.42 -4.83 -9.72
CA PRO A 97 4.22 -3.49 -9.20
C PRO A 97 5.33 -2.56 -9.72
N HIS A 98 4.95 -1.33 -9.98
CA HIS A 98 5.82 -0.22 -10.39
C HIS A 98 5.45 1.01 -9.58
N SER A 99 6.39 1.95 -9.49
CA SER A 99 6.16 3.27 -8.91
C SER A 99 6.60 4.38 -9.85
N LEU A 100 5.99 5.54 -9.70
CA LEU A 100 6.36 6.75 -10.43
C LEU A 100 6.10 7.97 -9.54
N ILE A 101 7.07 8.87 -9.48
CA ILE A 101 6.89 10.21 -8.90
C ILE A 101 6.38 11.12 -10.03
N ALA A 102 5.31 11.86 -9.80
CA ALA A 102 4.74 12.80 -10.76
C ALA A 102 5.55 14.11 -10.80
N GLN A 103 6.80 14.00 -11.22
CA GLN A 103 7.74 15.10 -11.38
C GLN A 103 8.50 14.92 -12.70
N ALA A 104 8.70 16.01 -13.44
CA ALA A 104 9.42 15.96 -14.72
C ALA A 104 10.84 15.42 -14.52
N GLY A 105 11.31 14.57 -15.43
CA GLY A 105 12.62 13.93 -15.32
C GLY A 105 12.60 12.59 -14.54
N GLU A 106 11.55 12.32 -13.79
CA GLU A 106 11.39 11.03 -13.09
C GLU A 106 11.01 9.92 -14.07
N SER A 107 11.40 8.69 -13.73
CA SER A 107 11.14 7.52 -14.56
C SER A 107 10.41 6.44 -13.77
N VAL A 108 9.72 5.56 -14.48
CA VAL A 108 9.01 4.44 -13.86
C VAL A 108 10.02 3.46 -13.28
N VAL A 109 9.83 3.08 -12.01
CA VAL A 109 10.69 2.14 -11.30
C VAL A 109 9.93 0.86 -11.00
N ARG A 110 10.47 -0.29 -11.40
CA ARG A 110 9.90 -1.59 -11.03
C ARG A 110 10.13 -1.85 -9.54
N LYS A 111 9.12 -2.38 -8.86
CA LYS A 111 9.17 -2.76 -7.44
C LYS A 111 8.99 -4.26 -7.28
N SER A 112 9.39 -4.78 -6.12
CA SER A 112 9.17 -6.16 -5.70
C SER A 112 8.02 -6.25 -4.69
N GLY A 113 7.40 -7.42 -4.59
CA GLY A 113 6.29 -7.67 -3.67
C GLY A 113 4.91 -7.36 -4.25
N ASN A 114 3.98 -6.95 -3.39
CA ASN A 114 2.61 -6.61 -3.77
C ASN A 114 2.30 -5.13 -3.46
N THR A 115 1.13 -4.63 -3.86
CA THR A 115 0.74 -3.23 -3.60
C THR A 115 0.88 -2.84 -2.13
N HIS A 116 0.51 -3.72 -1.21
CA HIS A 116 0.55 -3.43 0.22
C HIS A 116 1.98 -3.25 0.70
N SER A 117 2.85 -4.22 0.40
CA SER A 117 4.25 -4.14 0.80
C SER A 117 4.94 -2.92 0.19
N VAL A 118 4.65 -2.59 -1.07
CA VAL A 118 5.25 -1.43 -1.75
C VAL A 118 4.76 -0.13 -1.12
N VAL A 119 3.46 0.05 -0.92
CA VAL A 119 2.90 1.27 -0.30
C VAL A 119 3.47 1.48 1.10
N LEU A 120 3.48 0.44 1.93
CA LEU A 120 3.98 0.56 3.30
C LEU A 120 5.49 0.81 3.33
N ALA A 121 6.28 0.17 2.46
CA ALA A 121 7.72 0.42 2.36
C ALA A 121 8.02 1.86 1.90
N GLU A 122 7.31 2.35 0.88
CA GLU A 122 7.48 3.71 0.38
C GLU A 122 7.03 4.77 1.39
N PHE A 123 5.95 4.50 2.14
CA PHE A 123 5.53 5.36 3.23
C PHE A 123 6.62 5.47 4.30
N ARG A 124 7.16 4.34 4.77
CA ARG A 124 8.25 4.33 5.78
C ARG A 124 9.48 5.10 5.31
N SER A 125 9.84 4.95 4.03
CA SER A 125 11.00 5.63 3.45
C SER A 125 10.80 7.15 3.38
N ARG A 126 9.61 7.61 2.95
CA ARG A 126 9.33 9.03 2.68
C ARG A 126 8.83 9.81 3.88
N PHE A 127 8.24 9.13 4.85
CA PHE A 127 7.60 9.70 6.04
C PHE A 127 8.24 9.14 7.32
N SER A 128 9.56 8.93 7.33
CA SER A 128 10.26 8.31 8.45
C SER A 128 10.10 9.03 9.79
N ALA A 129 9.82 10.34 9.78
CA ALA A 129 9.55 11.16 10.95
C ALA A 129 8.04 11.29 11.30
N ASP A 130 7.16 10.59 10.60
CA ASP A 130 5.71 10.67 10.83
C ASP A 130 5.33 10.03 12.18
N GLN A 131 4.34 10.63 12.84
CA GLN A 131 3.87 10.18 14.15
C GLN A 131 3.37 8.73 14.12
N LEU A 132 2.85 8.24 12.99
CA LEU A 132 2.43 6.85 12.80
C LEU A 132 3.58 5.83 12.92
N LEU A 133 4.83 6.28 12.77
CA LEU A 133 6.03 5.44 12.87
C LEU A 133 6.86 5.76 14.13
N SER A 134 6.45 6.75 14.92
CA SER A 134 7.25 7.30 16.01
C SER A 134 7.42 6.38 17.21
N GLN A 135 6.54 5.39 17.39
CA GLN A 135 6.56 4.47 18.52
C GLN A 135 6.47 3.03 18.06
N THR A 136 7.17 2.13 18.75
CA THR A 136 7.07 0.69 18.51
C THR A 136 5.89 0.08 19.25
N VAL A 137 5.32 -0.98 18.69
CA VAL A 137 4.30 -1.83 19.30
C VAL A 137 4.80 -3.26 19.26
N ALA A 138 4.97 -3.87 20.44
CA ALA A 138 5.59 -5.19 20.57
C ALA A 138 6.92 -5.28 19.79
N GLU A 139 7.81 -4.30 20.01
CA GLU A 139 9.15 -4.20 19.40
C GLU A 139 9.18 -4.03 17.87
N SER A 140 8.03 -3.90 17.22
CA SER A 140 7.92 -3.67 15.77
C SER A 140 7.36 -2.28 15.47
N ASP A 141 7.62 -1.73 14.27
CA ASP A 141 6.90 -0.54 13.85
C ASP A 141 5.38 -0.83 13.73
N PRO A 142 4.50 0.16 13.97
CA PRO A 142 3.06 -0.08 14.07
C PRO A 142 2.46 -0.67 12.79
N LEU A 143 2.98 -0.29 11.62
CA LEU A 143 2.49 -0.80 10.33
C LEU A 143 2.86 -2.28 10.14
N THR A 144 4.06 -2.69 10.55
CA THR A 144 4.47 -4.11 10.53
C THR A 144 3.66 -4.92 11.51
N TRP A 145 3.46 -4.39 12.72
CA TRP A 145 2.63 -5.05 13.73
C TRP A 145 1.19 -5.28 13.24
N LEU A 146 0.55 -4.27 12.65
CA LEU A 146 -0.79 -4.39 12.06
C LEU A 146 -0.84 -5.36 10.88
N GLU A 147 0.17 -5.35 10.01
CA GLU A 147 0.26 -6.29 8.89
C GLU A 147 0.32 -7.74 9.38
N ASN A 148 1.14 -8.01 10.39
CA ASN A 148 1.25 -9.32 11.02
C ASN A 148 -0.08 -9.76 11.63
N LEU A 149 -0.73 -8.88 12.40
CA LEU A 149 -2.05 -9.16 12.98
C LEU A 149 -3.10 -9.47 11.90
N ARG A 150 -3.15 -8.68 10.83
CA ARG A 150 -4.08 -8.91 9.72
C ARG A 150 -3.82 -10.24 9.04
N ASN A 151 -2.55 -10.61 8.85
CA ASN A 151 -2.18 -11.91 8.30
C ASN A 151 -2.63 -13.03 9.23
N THR A 152 -2.41 -12.93 10.54
CA THR A 152 -2.92 -13.89 11.52
C THR A 152 -4.45 -13.99 11.46
N ALA A 153 -5.16 -12.86 11.46
CA ALA A 153 -6.62 -12.81 11.41
C ALA A 153 -7.19 -13.43 10.12
N SER A 154 -6.53 -13.16 8.99
CA SER A 154 -6.97 -13.62 7.65
C SER A 154 -6.62 -15.08 7.37
N TYR A 155 -5.56 -15.62 7.98
CA TYR A 155 -5.03 -16.95 7.68
C TYR A 155 -5.14 -17.96 8.83
N ARG A 156 -5.90 -17.67 9.90
CA ARG A 156 -6.13 -18.60 11.03
C ARG A 156 -6.64 -19.99 10.62
N GLY A 157 -7.30 -20.14 9.47
CA GLY A 157 -7.67 -21.45 8.90
C GLY A 157 -6.52 -22.26 8.27
N ARG A 158 -5.36 -21.66 7.97
CA ARG A 158 -4.19 -22.32 7.37
C ARG A 158 -3.07 -22.66 8.36
N TYR A 159 -2.96 -21.94 9.47
CA TYR A 159 -1.89 -22.18 10.47
C TYR A 159 -2.16 -23.38 11.41
N ILE A 160 -3.39 -23.88 11.49
CA ILE A 160 -3.68 -25.15 12.20
C ILE A 160 -2.87 -26.31 11.58
N LYS A 161 -2.59 -26.27 10.27
CA LYS A 161 -1.74 -27.30 9.62
C LYS A 161 -0.24 -27.15 9.90
N ARG A 162 0.27 -25.95 10.21
CA ARG A 162 1.71 -25.75 10.45
C ARG A 162 2.09 -25.99 11.90
N ALA A 163 1.20 -25.69 12.85
CA ALA A 163 1.38 -26.05 14.27
C ALA A 163 1.37 -27.58 14.50
N GLN A 164 0.67 -28.36 13.66
CA GLN A 164 0.70 -29.83 13.70
C GLN A 164 2.00 -30.44 13.18
N ILE A 165 2.77 -29.73 12.36
CA ILE A 165 4.06 -30.20 11.85
C ILE A 165 5.13 -30.07 12.95
N TYR A 166 5.20 -28.92 13.64
CA TYR A 166 6.14 -28.73 14.76
C TYR A 166 5.79 -29.52 16.04
N ALA A 167 4.55 -29.99 16.19
CA ALA A 167 4.14 -30.85 17.30
C ALA A 167 4.44 -32.35 17.09
N LYS A 168 4.87 -32.76 15.89
CA LYS A 168 5.29 -34.14 15.61
C LYS A 168 6.78 -34.40 15.81
N ASP A 169 7.59 -33.35 15.88
CA ASP A 169 9.04 -33.44 16.06
C ASP A 169 9.49 -33.47 17.55
N TYR A 170 8.53 -33.53 18.48
CA TYR A 170 8.75 -33.64 19.93
C TYR A 170 7.96 -34.81 20.55
N ARG A 171 7.94 -35.96 19.88
CA ARG A 171 7.52 -37.24 20.47
C ARG A 171 8.53 -38.33 20.19
#